data_AF-A0A2P2KUH9-F1
#
_entry.id   AF-A0A2P2KUH9-F1
#
_cell.length_a   1.000
_cell.length_b   1.000
_cell.length_c   1.000
_cell.angle_alpha   90.00
_cell.angle_beta   90.00
_cell.angle_gamma   90.00
#
_symmetry.space_group_name_H-M   'P 1'
#
loop_
_entity.id
_entity.type
_entity.pdbx_description
1 polymer ?
#
loop_
_entity_poly.entity_id
_entity_poly.type
_entity_poly.pdbx_seq_one_letter_code
_entity_poly.pdbx_strand_id
1 'polypeptide(L)' 'MGKYFCAVCKFFDDDVSKIPYHCDECGICRTGGKENYFHCKRCGK' A
#
# COMPACT_ATOMS: atom_id res chain seq x y z
N MET A 1 8.05 15.65 7.10
CA MET A 1 8.79 15.27 5.88
C MET A 1 8.15 13.98 5.47
N GLY A 2 7.21 14.00 4.53
CA GLY A 2 6.37 12.82 4.33
C GLY A 2 7.23 11.63 3.92
N LYS A 3 7.20 10.63 4.79
CA LYS A 3 8.14 9.52 4.75
C LYS A 3 7.69 8.46 3.74
N TYR A 4 6.46 8.56 3.23
CA TYR A 4 5.94 7.70 2.18
C TYR A 4 5.37 8.53 1.02
N PHE A 5 5.79 8.18 -0.19
CA PHE A 5 5.21 8.70 -1.42
C PHE A 5 4.95 7.54 -2.39
N CYS A 6 3.72 7.48 -2.89
CA CYS A 6 3.34 6.59 -3.98
C CYS A 6 3.14 7.40 -5.25
N ALA A 7 4.03 7.22 -6.23
CA ALA A 7 3.92 7.88 -7.53
C ALA A 7 2.70 7.41 -8.35
N VAL A 8 2.30 6.13 -8.19
CA VAL A 8 1.18 5.52 -8.91
C VAL A 8 -0.14 6.15 -8.49
N CYS A 9 -0.40 6.21 -7.18
CA CYS A 9 -1.60 6.82 -6.63
C CYS A 9 -1.49 8.35 -6.45
N LYS A 10 -0.30 8.94 -6.71
CA LYS A 10 0.05 10.32 -6.34
C LYS A 10 -0.28 10.62 -4.87
N PHE A 11 -0.06 9.64 -4.01
CA PHE A 11 -0.43 9.67 -2.60
C PHE A 11 0.80 9.94 -1.74
N PHE A 12 0.64 10.77 -0.71
CA PHE A 12 1.70 11.18 0.19
C PHE A 12 1.23 11.02 1.63
N ASP A 13 2.04 10.36 2.46
CA ASP A 13 1.74 10.11 3.87
C ASP A 13 3.00 10.34 4.73
N ASP A 14 2.84 11.03 5.86
CA ASP A 14 3.95 11.34 6.78
C ASP A 14 4.11 10.25 7.87
N ASP A 15 3.08 9.41 8.07
CA ASP A 15 3.04 8.37 9.08
C ASP A 15 3.45 6.98 8.54
N VAL A 16 4.76 6.78 8.40
CA VAL A 16 5.32 5.46 8.03
C VAL A 16 5.18 4.38 9.10
N SER A 17 4.75 4.74 10.31
CA SER A 17 4.45 3.76 11.38
C SER A 17 3.37 2.78 10.95
N LYS A 18 2.47 3.22 10.06
CA LYS A 18 1.44 2.37 9.43
C LYS A 18 1.99 1.41 8.39
N ILE A 19 3.29 1.48 8.07
CA ILE A 19 3.97 0.67 7.06
C ILE A 19 3.18 0.70 5.74
N PRO A 20 2.95 1.91 5.17
CA PRO A 20 2.21 2.06 3.92
C PRO A 20 2.96 1.41 2.76
N TYR A 21 2.22 0.77 1.86
CA TYR A 21 2.76 0.17 0.64
C TYR A 21 1.76 0.26 -0.50
N HIS A 22 2.25 0.31 -1.74
CA HIS A 22 1.39 0.24 -2.91
C HIS A 22 1.14 -1.22 -3.25
N CYS A 23 -0.12 -1.57 -3.43
CA CYS A 23 -0.51 -2.88 -3.90
C CYS A 23 -0.73 -2.85 -5.41
N ASP A 24 0.15 -3.48 -6.19
CA ASP A 24 0.05 -3.57 -7.64
C ASP A 24 -1.17 -4.38 -8.11
N GLU A 25 -1.59 -5.40 -7.34
CA GLU A 25 -2.72 -6.25 -7.71
C GLU A 25 -4.08 -5.56 -7.53
N CYS A 26 -4.21 -4.67 -6.55
CA CYS A 26 -5.42 -3.86 -6.32
C CYS A 26 -5.34 -2.45 -6.92
N GLY A 27 -4.14 -1.97 -7.28
CA GLY A 27 -3.92 -0.61 -7.78
C GLY A 27 -4.10 0.50 -6.75
N ILE A 28 -4.04 0.20 -5.44
CA ILE A 28 -4.25 1.16 -4.35
C ILE A 28 -3.17 1.07 -3.27
N CYS A 29 -2.97 2.16 -2.53
CA CYS A 29 -2.13 2.14 -1.33
C CYS A 29 -2.85 1.46 -0.17
N ARG A 30 -2.12 0.64 0.59
CA ARG A 30 -2.57 -0.08 1.78
C ARG A 30 -1.59 0.20 2.93
N THR A 31 -1.96 -0.17 4.14
CA THR A 31 -1.15 -0.07 5.37
C THR A 31 -1.01 -1.45 6.01
N GLY A 32 0.00 -1.66 6.85
CA GLY A 32 0.24 -2.91 7.58
C GLY A 32 1.36 -3.79 7.01
N GLY A 33 2.10 -3.30 5.99
CA GLY A 33 3.19 -4.03 5.35
C GLY A 33 2.72 -5.08 4.35
N LYS A 34 3.43 -5.14 3.20
CA LYS A 34 3.11 -6.06 2.10
C LYS A 34 3.22 -7.54 2.50
N GLU A 35 4.12 -7.86 3.43
CA GLU A 35 4.37 -9.22 3.92
C GLU A 35 3.19 -9.82 4.70
N ASN A 36 2.35 -8.99 5.32
CA ASN A 36 1.21 -9.44 6.10
C ASN A 36 -0.08 -9.55 5.28
N TYR A 37 -0.02 -9.25 3.97
CA TYR A 37 -1.18 -9.22 3.11
C TYR A 37 -1.06 -10.24 1.98
N PHE A 38 -2.10 -11.06 1.81
CA PHE A 38 -2.21 -12.02 0.72
C PHE A 38 -3.39 -11.66 -0.19
N HIS A 39 -3.13 -11.55 -1.49
CA HIS A 39 -4.17 -11.40 -2.51
C HIS A 39 -4.71 -12.76 -2.92
N CYS A 40 -6.01 -12.97 -2.74
CA CYS A 40 -6.65 -14.12 -3.32
C CYS A 40 -7.11 -13.77 -4.74
N LYS A 41 -6.32 -14.16 -5.74
CA LYS A 41 -6.65 -13.97 -7.17
C LYS A 41 -7.99 -14.56 -7.57
N ARG A 42 -8.42 -15.63 -6.88
CA ARG A 42 -9.73 -16.26 -7.11
C ARG A 42 -10.89 -15.45 -6.53
N CYS A 43 -10.67 -14.73 -5.43
CA CYS A 43 -11.71 -13.94 -4.77
C CYS A 43 -11.70 -12.46 -5.19
N GLY A 44 -10.70 -12.01 -5.95
CA GLY A 44 -10.56 -10.63 -6.40
C GLY A 44 -10.36 -9.64 -5.24
N LYS A 45 -9.78 -10.10 -4.12
CA LYS A 45 -9.52 -9.32 -2.90
C LYS A 45 -8.11 -9.58 -2.39
#